data_AF-A0A357CF93-F1
#
_entry.id   AF-A0A357CF93-F1
#
_cell.length_a   1.000
_cell.length_b   1.000
_cell.length_c   1.000
_cell.angle_alpha   90.00
_cell.angle_beta   90.00
_cell.angle_gamma   90.00
#
_symmetry.space_group_name_H-M   'P 1'
#
loop_
_entity.id
_entity.type
_entity.pdbx_description
1 polymer ?
#
loop_
_entity_poly.entity_id
_entity_poly.type
_entity_poly.pdbx_seq_one_letter_code
_entity_poly.pdbx_strand_id
1 'polypeptide(L)' 'NLDFADVRTIMAGMGKAMMGTGESSGDRRAIEAAEAAISNPLIDD' A
#
# COMPACT_ATOMS: atom_id res chain seq x y z
N ASN A 1 11.00 17.14 4.90
CA ASN A 1 10.40 16.77 6.19
C ASN A 1 8.91 16.89 6.03
N LEU A 2 8.27 15.77 5.67
CA LEU A 2 6.81 15.62 5.78
C LEU A 2 6.53 15.53 7.28
N ASP A 3 5.66 16.36 7.82
CA ASP A 3 5.44 16.39 9.26
C ASP A 3 4.39 15.33 9.68
N PHE A 4 4.38 15.00 10.97
CA PHE A 4 3.45 14.02 11.52
C PHE A 4 1.99 14.55 11.59
N ALA A 5 1.77 15.84 11.34
CA ALA A 5 0.44 16.44 11.24
C ALA A 5 -0.19 16.22 9.84
N ASP A 6 0.62 16.21 8.78
CA ASP A 6 0.20 15.87 7.42
C ASP A 6 -0.28 14.42 7.33
N VAL A 7 0.46 13.48 7.96
CA VAL A 7 0.09 12.06 8.04
C VAL A 7 -1.22 11.88 8.81
N ARG A 8 -1.41 12.60 9.92
CA ARG A 8 -2.65 12.53 10.71
C ARG A 8 -3.85 13.07 9.93
N THR A 9 -3.67 14.13 9.17
CA THR A 9 -4.76 14.73 8.36
C THR A 9 -5.24 13.76 7.29
N ILE A 10 -4.33 13.04 6.64
CA ILE A 10 -4.69 12.04 5.62
C ILE A 10 -5.36 10.82 6.25
N MET A 11 -4.90 10.36 7.42
CA MET A 11 -5.44 9.16 8.06
C MET A 11 -6.75 9.39 8.84
N ALA A 12 -7.06 10.62 9.26
CA ALA A 12 -8.23 10.91 10.10
C ALA A 12 -9.56 11.01 9.34
N GLY A 13 -9.54 11.17 8.00
CA GLY A 13 -10.74 11.40 7.18
C GLY A 13 -11.03 10.33 6.14
N MET A 14 -10.15 9.34 6.00
CA MET A 14 -10.32 8.24 5.05
C MET A 14 -11.02 7.07 5.75
N GLY A 15 -12.03 6.48 5.10
CA GLY A 15 -12.81 5.35 5.61
C GLY A 15 -11.99 4.07 5.79
N LYS A 16 -12.55 2.90 5.46
CA LYS A 16 -11.81 1.62 5.53
C LYS A 16 -10.50 1.76 4.73
N ALA A 17 -9.36 1.73 5.42
CA ALA A 17 -8.06 1.72 4.80
C ALA A 17 -7.71 0.29 4.40
N MET A 18 -7.11 0.14 3.23
CA MET A 18 -6.80 -1.14 2.62
C MET A 18 -5.30 -1.19 2.34
N MET A 19 -4.65 -2.24 2.81
CA MET A 19 -3.20 -2.40 2.73
C MET A 19 -2.90 -3.79 2.19
N GLY A 20 -2.29 -3.83 1.00
CA GLY A 20 -1.73 -5.06 0.42
C GLY A 20 -0.22 -4.98 0.35
N THR A 21 0.43 -6.08 0.66
CA THR A 21 1.89 -6.22 0.59
C THR A 21 2.25 -7.22 -0.50
N GLY A 22 3.25 -6.89 -1.31
CA GLY A 22 3.82 -7.77 -2.32
C GLY A 22 5.35 -7.69 -2.28
N GLU A 23 6.00 -8.85 -2.40
CA GLU A 23 7.46 -8.97 -2.45
C GLU A 23 7.88 -9.63 -3.77
N SER A 24 8.91 -9.10 -4.43
CA SER A 24 9.50 -9.72 -5.60
C SER A 24 11.00 -9.42 -5.68
N SER A 25 11.74 -10.27 -6.41
CA SER A 25 13.17 -10.19 -6.64
C SER A 25 13.51 -10.39 -8.13
N GLY A 26 14.65 -9.86 -8.58
CA GLY A 26 15.06 -9.88 -9.99
C GLY A 26 14.73 -8.60 -10.76
N ASP A 27 14.90 -8.63 -12.08
CA ASP A 27 14.84 -7.43 -12.93
C ASP A 27 13.45 -6.76 -12.95
N ARG A 28 12.38 -7.55 -12.81
CA ARG A 28 10.99 -7.07 -12.82
C ARG A 28 10.38 -6.89 -11.43
N ARG A 29 11.22 -6.83 -10.39
CA ARG A 29 10.78 -6.76 -8.98
C ARG A 29 9.76 -5.68 -8.67
N ALA A 30 9.84 -4.52 -9.34
CA ALA A 30 8.92 -3.42 -9.10
C ALA A 30 7.50 -3.72 -9.60
N ILE A 31 7.38 -4.30 -10.80
CA ILE A 31 6.08 -4.62 -11.41
C ILE A 31 5.46 -5.80 -10.67
N GLU A 32 6.24 -6.86 -10.44
CA GLU A 32 5.76 -8.07 -9.78
C GLU A 32 5.38 -7.82 -8.31
N ALA A 33 6.13 -7.00 -7.58
CA ALA A 33 5.75 -6.62 -6.21
C ALA A 33 4.48 -5.75 -6.18
N ALA A 34 4.28 -4.87 -7.17
CA ALA A 34 3.07 -4.06 -7.28
C ALA A 34 1.85 -4.91 -7.63
N GLU A 35 1.97 -5.85 -8.58
CA GLU A 35 0.90 -6.80 -8.91
C GLU A 35 0.53 -7.67 -7.71
N ALA A 36 1.52 -8.20 -6.99
CA ALA A 36 1.31 -9.00 -5.78
C ALA A 36 0.68 -8.19 -4.63
N ALA A 37 1.02 -6.91 -4.50
CA ALA A 37 0.42 -6.03 -3.50
C ALA A 37 -1.06 -5.76 -3.83
N ILE A 38 -1.41 -5.56 -5.10
CA ILE A 38 -2.79 -5.32 -5.56
C ILE A 38 -3.64 -6.59 -5.47
N SER A 39 -3.07 -7.77 -5.76
CA SER A 39 -3.77 -9.05 -5.68
C SER A 39 -3.84 -9.65 -4.27
N ASN A 40 -3.46 -8.89 -3.24
CA ASN A 40 -3.42 -9.40 -1.89
C ASN A 40 -4.86 -9.58 -1.36
N PRO A 41 -5.22 -10.74 -0.78
CA PRO A 41 -6.56 -11.02 -0.27
C PRO A 41 -7.03 -10.09 0.87
N LEU A 42 -6.16 -9.21 1.40
CA LEU A 42 -6.53 -8.11 2.29
C LEU A 42 -7.15 -6.89 1.55
N ILE A 43 -7.10 -6.89 0.22
CA ILE A 43 -7.62 -5.84 -0.68
C ILE A 43 -9.01 -6.17 -1.24
N ASP A 44 -9.47 -7.42 -1.16
CA ASP A 44 -10.76 -7.82 -1.72
C ASP A 44 -11.78 -8.05 -0.59
N ASP A 45 -12.61 -7.04 -0.35
CA ASP A 45 -13.88 -7.09 0.41
C ASP A 45 -14.91 -6.17 -0.27
#